data_AF-A0A9Q0EDW3-F1
#
_entry.id   AF-A0A9Q0EDW3-F1
#
_cell.length_a   1.000
_cell.length_b   1.000
_cell.length_c   1.000
_cell.angle_alpha   90.00
_cell.angle_beta   90.00
_cell.angle_gamma   90.00
#
_symmetry.space_group_name_H-M   'P 1'
#
loop_
_entity.id
_entity.type
_entity.pdbx_description
1 polymer ?
#
loop_
_entity_poly.entity_id
_entity_poly.type
_entity_poly.pdbx_seq_one_letter_code
_entity_poly.pdbx_strand_id
1 'polypeptide(L)'
;MYLCLSVSLIEIRNQLVEQFKCLEQQSDSRIQLLQDLQDFFRRKAEIQLEYSRSLEKLAERFSNKIRSSREHHQFKKDQHLLSSVNCWYLVLNQTRRESRDHATLNDLYANNVIVRLAQISDDVIRLFKKVVSS
;
A
#
# COMPACT_ATOMS: atom_id res chain seq x y z
N MET A 1 -16.17 60.27 2.95
CA MET A 1 -16.95 59.06 3.32
C MET A 1 -17.02 58.04 2.18
N TYR A 2 -17.58 58.38 1.00
CA TYR A 2 -17.67 57.47 -0.15
C TYR A 2 -16.34 56.88 -0.65
N LEU A 3 -15.27 57.69 -0.74
CA LEU A 3 -13.95 57.22 -1.16
C LEU A 3 -13.36 56.19 -0.18
N CYS A 4 -13.48 56.43 1.12
CA CYS A 4 -13.04 55.50 2.16
C CYS A 4 -13.83 54.18 2.10
N LEU A 5 -15.15 54.25 1.91
CA LEU A 5 -16.00 53.06 1.72
C LEU A 5 -15.58 52.25 0.48
N SER A 6 -15.26 52.93 -0.63
CA SER A 6 -14.80 52.27 -1.86
C SER A 6 -13.45 51.60 -1.71
N VAL A 7 -12.52 52.20 -0.97
CA VAL A 7 -11.19 51.62 -0.69
C VAL A 7 -11.34 50.36 0.17
N SER A 8 -12.13 50.40 1.25
CA SER A 8 -12.38 49.24 2.10
C SER A 8 -13.06 48.07 1.36
N LEU A 9 -13.98 48.36 0.44
CA LEU A 9 -14.59 47.32 -0.41
C LEU A 9 -13.57 46.65 -1.34
N ILE A 10 -12.64 47.41 -1.90
CA ILE A 10 -11.56 46.87 -2.73
C ILE A 10 -10.62 45.98 -1.91
N GLU A 11 -10.25 46.41 -0.69
CA GLU A 11 -9.39 45.65 0.21
C GLU A 11 -10.04 44.31 0.61
N ILE A 12 -11.31 44.32 1.01
CA ILE A 12 -12.06 43.10 1.36
C ILE A 12 -12.14 42.16 0.15
N ARG A 13 -12.45 42.68 -1.04
CA ARG A 13 -12.48 41.88 -2.27
C ARG A 13 -11.13 41.23 -2.54
N ASN A 14 -10.03 41.98 -2.40
CA ASN A 14 -8.69 41.45 -2.62
C ASN A 14 -8.33 40.37 -1.58
N GLN A 15 -8.70 40.55 -0.32
CA GLN A 15 -8.52 39.53 0.72
C GLN A 15 -9.28 38.24 0.40
N LEU A 16 -10.53 38.34 -0.05
CA LEU A 16 -11.34 37.18 -0.44
C LEU A 16 -10.73 36.44 -1.65
N VAL A 17 -10.19 37.17 -2.63
CA VAL A 17 -9.50 36.56 -3.77
C VAL A 17 -8.25 35.79 -3.33
N GLU A 18 -7.44 36.35 -2.43
CA GLU A 18 -6.25 35.66 -1.92
C GLU A 18 -6.61 34.46 -1.05
N GLN A 19 -7.67 34.56 -0.22
CA GLN A 19 -8.20 33.42 0.53
C GLN A 19 -8.66 32.29 -0.41
N PHE A 20 -9.35 32.63 -1.50
CA PHE A 20 -9.78 31.67 -2.49
C PHE A 20 -8.60 30.95 -3.16
N LYS A 21 -7.58 31.68 -3.59
CA LYS A 21 -6.34 31.10 -4.15
C LYS A 21 -5.64 30.18 -3.15
N CYS A 22 -5.59 30.55 -1.88
CA CYS A 22 -5.00 29.72 -0.83
C CYS A 22 -5.76 28.40 -0.66
N LEU A 23 -7.09 28.43 -0.71
CA LEU A 23 -7.93 27.23 -0.64
C LEU A 23 -7.73 26.31 -1.87
N GLU A 24 -7.64 26.89 -3.06
CA GLU A 24 -7.34 26.15 -4.30
C GLU A 24 -5.98 25.45 -4.21
N GLN A 25 -4.94 26.19 -3.84
CA GLN A 25 -3.59 25.64 -3.67
C GLN A 25 -3.55 24.51 -2.62
N GLN A 26 -4.30 24.65 -1.53
CA GLN A 26 -4.39 23.63 -0.49
C GLN A 26 -5.08 22.36 -1.02
N SER A 27 -6.14 22.50 -1.82
CA SER A 27 -6.82 21.38 -2.47
C SER A 27 -5.89 20.63 -3.41
N ASP A 28 -5.18 21.36 -4.28
CA ASP A 28 -4.25 20.77 -5.25
C ASP A 28 -3.09 20.04 -4.56
N SER A 29 -2.50 20.67 -3.54
CA SER A 29 -1.42 20.06 -2.74
C SER A 29 -1.88 18.75 -2.08
N ARG A 30 -3.13 18.69 -1.62
CA ARG A 30 -3.70 17.50 -1.00
C ARG A 30 -3.96 16.40 -2.03
N ILE A 31 -4.45 16.73 -3.21
CA ILE A 31 -4.64 15.78 -4.32
C ILE A 31 -3.29 15.19 -4.74
N GLN A 32 -2.26 16.03 -4.88
CA GLN A 32 -0.91 15.58 -5.23
C GLN A 32 -0.37 14.60 -4.18
N LEU A 33 -0.49 14.91 -2.89
CA LEU A 33 -0.06 14.00 -1.83
C LEU A 33 -0.81 12.65 -1.87
N LEU A 34 -2.11 12.66 -2.16
CA LEU A 34 -2.90 11.44 -2.30
C LEU A 34 -2.46 10.62 -3.52
N GLN A 35 -2.03 11.26 -4.60
CA GLN A 35 -1.46 10.60 -5.77
C GLN A 35 -0.11 9.96 -5.44
N ASP A 36 0.79 10.71 -4.79
CA ASP A 36 2.10 10.19 -4.38
C ASP A 36 1.96 8.98 -3.43
N LEU A 37 0.98 9.01 -2.53
CA LEU A 37 0.67 7.88 -1.66
C LEU A 37 0.17 6.66 -2.45
N GLN A 38 -0.69 6.85 -3.45
CA GLN A 38 -1.15 5.75 -4.30
C GLN A 38 0.01 5.12 -5.06
N ASP A 39 0.90 5.94 -5.62
CA ASP A 39 2.07 5.46 -6.36
C ASP A 39 3.04 4.70 -5.45
N PHE A 40 3.27 5.22 -4.23
CA PHE A 40 4.04 4.53 -3.20
C PHE A 40 3.45 3.15 -2.87
N PHE A 41 2.15 3.06 -2.62
CA PHE A 41 1.50 1.78 -2.30
C PHE A 41 1.48 0.83 -3.49
N ARG A 42 1.38 1.33 -4.72
CA ARG A 42 1.48 0.51 -5.93
C ARG A 42 2.86 -0.14 -6.02
N ARG A 43 3.92 0.66 -5.89
CA ARG A 43 5.29 0.14 -5.89
C ARG A 43 5.53 -0.81 -4.72
N LYS A 44 4.99 -0.50 -3.54
CA LYS A 44 5.08 -1.37 -2.37
C LYS A 44 4.39 -2.71 -2.61
N ALA A 45 3.20 -2.74 -3.21
CA ALA A 45 2.47 -3.97 -3.55
C ALA A 45 3.27 -4.87 -4.49
N GLU A 46 3.84 -4.29 -5.56
CA GLU A 46 4.72 -5.02 -6.49
C GLU A 46 5.90 -5.68 -5.77
N ILE A 47 6.58 -4.95 -4.89
CA ILE A 47 7.70 -5.48 -4.09
C ILE A 47 7.25 -6.65 -3.20
N GLN A 48 6.08 -6.53 -2.55
CA GLN A 48 5.52 -7.63 -1.75
C GLN A 48 5.25 -8.87 -2.59
N LEU A 49 4.70 -8.70 -3.80
CA LEU A 49 4.43 -9.80 -4.73
C LEU A 49 5.72 -10.45 -5.26
N GLU A 50 6.74 -9.65 -5.59
CA GLU A 50 8.06 -10.13 -5.99
C GLU A 50 8.71 -10.97 -4.88
N TYR A 51 8.63 -10.50 -3.64
CA TYR A 51 9.17 -11.21 -2.47
C TYR A 51 8.42 -12.51 -2.22
N SER A 52 7.08 -12.48 -2.24
CA SER A 52 6.23 -13.68 -2.17
C SER A 52 6.63 -14.75 -3.19
N ARG A 53 6.76 -14.36 -4.47
CA ARG A 53 7.17 -15.27 -5.57
C ARG A 53 8.58 -15.83 -5.36
N SER A 54 9.50 -15.03 -4.81
CA SER A 54 10.87 -15.46 -4.55
C SER A 54 10.94 -16.48 -3.42
N LEU A 55 10.15 -16.29 -2.35
CA LEU A 55 10.03 -17.25 -1.25
C LEU A 55 9.39 -18.58 -1.71
N GLU A 56 8.36 -18.53 -2.56
CA GLU A 56 7.73 -19.77 -3.08
C GLU A 56 8.74 -20.57 -3.92
N LYS A 57 9.45 -19.91 -4.84
CA LYS A 57 10.52 -20.54 -5.64
C LYS A 57 11.62 -21.16 -4.77
N LEU A 58 12.00 -20.47 -3.68
CA LEU A 58 12.98 -20.97 -2.72
C LEU A 58 12.48 -22.25 -2.03
N ALA A 59 11.25 -22.20 -1.49
CA ALA A 59 10.65 -23.35 -0.81
C ALA A 59 10.49 -24.56 -1.76
N GLU A 60 10.07 -24.33 -2.99
CA GLU A 60 9.85 -25.37 -4.00
C GLU A 60 11.16 -26.05 -4.42
N ARG A 61 12.21 -25.26 -4.70
CA ARG A 61 13.55 -25.75 -5.05
C ARG A 61 14.10 -26.70 -3.99
N PHE A 62 13.99 -26.34 -2.72
CA PHE A 62 14.56 -27.12 -1.62
C PHE A 62 13.64 -28.25 -1.14
N SER A 63 12.33 -28.16 -1.38
CA SER A 63 11.39 -29.27 -1.18
C SER A 63 11.69 -30.45 -2.11
N ASN A 64 12.05 -30.16 -3.36
CA ASN A 64 12.39 -31.20 -4.35
C ASN A 64 13.69 -31.94 -3.99
N LYS A 65 14.66 -31.26 -3.38
CA LYS A 65 15.96 -31.84 -2.97
C LYS A 65 15.83 -32.84 -1.81
N ILE A 66 14.88 -32.63 -0.90
CA ILE A 66 14.62 -33.53 0.25
C ILE A 66 13.92 -34.80 -0.20
N ARG A 67 12.94 -34.69 -1.10
CA ARG A 67 12.23 -35.86 -1.66
C ARG A 67 13.18 -36.85 -2.35
N SER A 68 14.29 -36.36 -2.90
CA SER A 68 15.33 -37.19 -3.52
C SER A 68 16.36 -37.79 -2.54
N SER A 69 16.32 -37.45 -1.24
CA SER A 69 17.31 -37.93 -0.26
C SER A 69 16.96 -39.30 0.33
N ARG A 70 17.97 -40.15 0.52
CA ARG A 70 17.85 -41.46 1.21
C ARG A 70 17.35 -41.33 2.66
N GLU A 71 17.61 -40.19 3.30
CA GLU A 71 17.16 -39.89 4.68
C GLU A 71 15.63 -39.80 4.80
N HIS A 72 14.91 -39.43 3.72
CA HIS A 72 13.44 -39.38 3.72
C HIS A 72 12.81 -40.77 3.90
N HIS A 73 13.51 -41.83 3.48
CA HIS A 73 13.03 -43.21 3.63
C HIS A 73 13.20 -43.73 5.06
N GLN A 74 14.21 -43.26 5.81
CA GLN A 74 14.39 -43.59 7.24
C GLN A 74 13.44 -42.79 8.13
N PHE A 75 13.11 -41.55 7.77
CA PHE A 75 12.20 -40.68 8.53
C PHE A 75 10.79 -41.25 8.72
N LYS A 76 10.32 -42.11 7.80
CA LYS A 76 9.02 -42.78 7.93
C LYS A 76 8.93 -43.77 9.11
N LYS A 77 10.04 -44.19 9.71
CA LYS A 77 10.04 -45.16 10.82
C LYS A 77 9.98 -44.52 12.21
N ASP A 78 10.52 -43.31 12.39
CA ASP A 78 10.62 -42.68 13.72
C ASP A 78 10.05 -41.25 13.71
N GLN A 79 8.71 -41.17 13.74
CA GLN A 79 7.93 -39.93 13.60
C GLN A 79 7.96 -39.03 14.86
N HIS A 80 8.52 -39.51 15.98
CA HIS A 80 8.47 -38.85 17.29
C HIS A 80 9.74 -38.09 17.69
N LEU A 81 10.78 -38.04 16.85
CA LEU A 81 12.03 -37.33 17.14
C LEU A 81 12.16 -36.05 16.30
N LEU A 82 12.67 -34.99 16.93
CA LEU A 82 13.08 -33.73 16.28
C LEU A 82 14.33 -33.98 15.41
N SER A 83 14.18 -34.72 14.31
CA SER A 83 15.32 -35.00 13.43
C SER A 83 15.57 -33.84 12.48
N SER A 84 16.78 -33.77 11.94
CA SER A 84 17.22 -32.74 10.98
C SER A 84 16.24 -32.55 9.81
N VAL A 85 15.62 -33.64 9.37
CA VAL A 85 14.60 -33.63 8.32
C VAL A 85 13.30 -32.94 8.79
N ASN A 86 12.88 -33.12 10.05
CA ASN A 86 11.69 -32.44 10.59
C ASN A 86 11.93 -30.94 10.70
N CYS A 87 13.10 -30.54 11.20
CA CYS A 87 13.53 -29.14 11.25
C CYS A 87 13.50 -28.51 9.85
N TRP A 88 13.95 -29.25 8.84
CA TRP A 88 13.89 -28.78 7.46
C TRP A 88 12.45 -28.58 6.96
N TYR A 89 11.54 -29.52 7.24
CA TYR A 89 10.12 -29.37 6.91
C TYR A 89 9.49 -28.16 7.59
N LEU A 90 9.81 -27.90 8.86
CA LEU A 90 9.33 -26.73 9.58
C LEU A 90 9.79 -25.43 8.93
N VAL A 91 11.08 -25.33 8.56
CA VAL A 91 11.62 -24.14 7.86
C VAL A 91 10.93 -23.95 6.50
N LEU A 92 10.77 -25.00 5.70
CA LEU A 92 10.08 -24.91 4.41
C LEU A 92 8.62 -24.47 4.56
N ASN A 93 7.92 -24.97 5.58
CA ASN A 93 6.54 -24.59 5.84
C ASN A 93 6.43 -23.13 6.31
N GLN A 94 7.39 -22.66 7.12
CA GLN A 94 7.47 -21.27 7.54
C GLN A 94 7.73 -20.34 6.34
N THR A 95 8.66 -20.69 5.44
CA THR A 95 8.92 -19.93 4.21
C THR A 95 7.67 -19.84 3.31
N ARG A 96 6.89 -20.92 3.18
CA ARG A 96 5.63 -20.89 2.44
C ARG A 96 4.57 -20.02 3.11
N ARG A 97 4.54 -20.00 4.45
CA ARG A 97 3.64 -19.11 5.20
C ARG A 97 3.98 -17.66 4.92
N GLU A 98 5.25 -17.29 5.04
CA GLU A 98 5.73 -15.94 4.72
C GLU A 98 5.39 -15.55 3.28
N SER A 99 5.59 -16.46 2.31
CA SER A 99 5.18 -16.21 0.92
C SER A 99 3.70 -15.82 0.80
N ARG A 100 2.80 -16.52 1.50
CA ARG A 100 1.35 -16.22 1.50
C ARG A 100 1.03 -14.91 2.21
N ASP A 101 1.71 -14.62 3.31
CA ASP A 101 1.52 -13.36 4.05
C ASP A 101 1.91 -12.16 3.17
N HIS A 102 3.02 -12.26 2.43
CA HIS A 102 3.45 -11.25 1.47
C HIS A 102 2.49 -11.11 0.27
N ALA A 103 1.94 -12.21 -0.24
CA ALA A 103 0.89 -12.16 -1.27
C ALA A 103 -0.38 -11.44 -0.75
N THR A 104 -0.75 -11.69 0.50
CA THR A 104 -1.89 -11.05 1.16
C THR A 104 -1.65 -9.55 1.35
N LEU A 105 -0.43 -9.14 1.72
CA LEU A 105 -0.07 -7.71 1.80
C LEU A 105 -0.16 -7.01 0.43
N ASN A 106 0.32 -7.66 -0.64
CA ASN A 106 0.14 -7.14 -2.00
C ASN A 106 -1.34 -6.92 -2.32
N ASP A 107 -2.20 -7.91 -2.06
CA ASP A 107 -3.64 -7.81 -2.30
C ASP A 107 -4.30 -6.69 -1.48
N LEU A 108 -3.95 -6.58 -0.20
CA LEU A 108 -4.45 -5.52 0.68
C LEU A 108 -4.06 -4.12 0.17
N TYR A 109 -2.82 -3.95 -0.27
CA TYR A 109 -2.38 -2.67 -0.85
C TYR A 109 -3.08 -2.36 -2.18
N ALA A 110 -3.12 -3.33 -3.10
CA ALA A 110 -3.68 -3.15 -4.43
C ALA A 110 -5.20 -2.91 -4.41
N ASN A 111 -5.93 -3.71 -3.63
CA ASN A 111 -7.38 -3.79 -3.71
C ASN A 111 -8.12 -3.03 -2.60
N ASN A 112 -7.43 -2.63 -1.52
CA ASN A 112 -8.06 -1.88 -0.43
C ASN A 112 -7.44 -0.49 -0.28
N VAL A 113 -6.13 -0.40 -0.01
CA VAL A 113 -5.49 0.87 0.33
C VAL A 113 -5.51 1.85 -0.84
N ILE A 114 -5.05 1.43 -2.03
CA ILE A 114 -5.01 2.29 -3.22
C ILE A 114 -6.43 2.73 -3.61
N VAL A 115 -7.39 1.81 -3.60
CA VAL A 115 -8.80 2.10 -3.91
C VAL A 115 -9.38 3.13 -2.94
N ARG A 116 -9.09 3.00 -1.64
CA ARG A 116 -9.55 3.96 -0.64
C ARG A 116 -8.94 5.34 -0.83
N LEU A 117 -7.65 5.42 -1.17
CA LEU A 117 -6.98 6.70 -1.45
C LEU A 117 -7.57 7.39 -2.69
N ALA A 118 -7.88 6.63 -3.73
CA ALA A 118 -8.55 7.16 -4.92
C ALA A 118 -9.94 7.74 -4.58
N GLN A 119 -10.75 7.02 -3.79
CA GLN A 119 -12.04 7.54 -3.31
C GLN A 119 -11.91 8.84 -2.52
N ILE A 120 -10.91 8.92 -1.63
CA ILE A 120 -10.64 10.15 -0.86
C ILE A 120 -10.24 11.29 -1.80
N SER A 121 -9.45 11.01 -2.84
CA SER A 121 -9.07 12.00 -3.85
C SER A 121 -10.31 12.55 -4.58
N ASP A 122 -11.22 11.68 -5.00
CA ASP A 122 -12.48 12.08 -5.65
C ASP A 122 -13.37 12.92 -4.73
N ASP A 123 -13.42 12.58 -3.44
CA ASP A 123 -14.18 13.32 -2.44
C ASP A 123 -13.57 14.71 -2.18
N VAL A 124 -12.24 14.85 -2.16
CA VAL A 124 -11.57 16.17 -2.08
C VAL A 124 -11.96 17.03 -3.27
N ILE A 125 -11.90 16.50 -4.50
CA ILE A 125 -12.30 17.22 -5.71
C ILE A 125 -13.77 17.63 -5.64
N ARG A 126 -14.65 16.73 -5.19
CA ARG A 126 -16.09 17.00 -5.10
C ARG A 126 -16.41 18.07 -4.06
N LEU A 127 -15.77 18.01 -2.89
CA LEU A 127 -15.94 18.99 -1.81
C LEU A 127 -15.41 20.37 -2.25
N PHE A 128 -14.25 20.42 -2.90
CA PHE A 128 -13.72 21.68 -3.42
C PHE A 128 -14.69 22.33 -4.41
N LYS A 129 -15.19 21.58 -5.41
CA LYS A 129 -16.20 22.08 -6.36
C LYS A 129 -17.44 22.63 -5.67
N LYS A 130 -17.93 21.98 -4.61
CA LYS A 130 -19.08 22.47 -3.82
C LYS A 130 -18.77 23.79 -3.12
N VAL A 131 -17.60 23.91 -2.49
CA VAL A 131 -17.17 25.14 -1.79
C VAL A 131 -17.01 26.30 -2.77
N VAL A 132 -16.51 26.04 -3.98
CA VAL A 132 -16.39 27.05 -5.04
C VAL A 132 -17.75 27.46 -5.63
N SER A 133 -18.73 26.56 -5.63
CA SER A 133 -20.05 26.79 -6.23
C SER A 133 -21.12 27.31 -5.25
N SER A 134 -20.79 27.37 -3.95
CA SER A 134 -21.70 27.84 -2.88
C SER A 134 -21.41 29.30 -2.54
#